data_AF-G9ZT82-F1
#
_entry.id   AF-G9ZT82-F1
#
_cell.length_a   1.000
_cell.length_b   1.000
_cell.length_c   1.000
_cell.angle_alpha   90.00
_cell.angle_beta   90.00
_cell.angle_gamma   90.00
#
_symmetry.space_group_name_H-M   'P 1'
#
loop_
_entity.id
_entity.type
_entity.pdbx_description
1 polymer ?
#
loop_
_entity_poly.entity_id
_entity_poly.type
_entity_poly.pdbx_seq_one_letter_code
_entity_poly.pdbx_strand_id
1 'polypeptide(L)'
;MSPKEQAAFDALKNENAYLKYQIEILNEQLQGNIHKLYGTSSEQSVENGQTTLFGQDKGVFKHPESTGNQIKTPRLRQAKRKSSQTKITKSLPVKEVTIHLENDTCDRCGEKYQIFKAQAGEKLHYQPAQLYIVKTYKELGKCATVLKMSPLMVIN
;
A
#
# COMPACT_ATOMS: atom_id res chain seq x y z
N MET A 1 -1.80 -38.60 25.93
CA MET A 1 -0.40 -38.24 25.64
C MET A 1 0.49 -39.01 26.59
N SER A 2 1.55 -39.62 26.06
CA SER A 2 2.56 -40.24 26.92
C SER A 2 3.33 -39.15 27.70
N PRO A 3 3.88 -39.45 28.89
CA PRO A 3 4.64 -38.47 29.68
C PRO A 3 5.83 -37.87 28.90
N LYS A 4 6.39 -38.65 27.96
CA LYS A 4 7.47 -38.22 27.06
C LYS A 4 6.98 -37.20 26.02
N GLU A 5 5.77 -37.35 25.49
CA GLU A 5 5.16 -36.39 24.57
C GLU A 5 4.83 -35.07 25.27
N GLN A 6 4.39 -35.11 26.52
CA GLN A 6 4.11 -33.90 27.32
C GLN A 6 5.38 -33.12 27.61
N ALA A 7 6.45 -33.80 28.03
CA ALA A 7 7.74 -33.15 28.25
C ALA A 7 8.31 -32.53 26.96
N ALA A 8 8.15 -33.19 25.82
CA ALA A 8 8.57 -32.64 24.52
C ALA A 8 7.73 -31.42 24.11
N PHE A 9 6.41 -31.45 24.35
CA PHE A 9 5.52 -30.33 24.08
C PHE A 9 5.86 -29.10 24.94
N ASP A 10 6.11 -29.31 26.23
CA ASP A 10 6.47 -28.22 27.14
C ASP A 10 7.84 -27.62 26.79
N ALA A 11 8.81 -28.45 26.40
CA ALA A 11 10.11 -27.96 25.91
C ALA A 11 9.96 -27.08 24.65
N LEU A 12 9.18 -27.54 23.67
CA LEU A 12 8.89 -26.78 22.44
C LEU A 12 8.13 -25.48 22.73
N LYS A 13 7.23 -25.48 23.72
CA LYS A 13 6.48 -24.30 24.14
C LYS A 13 7.39 -23.27 24.78
N ASN A 14 8.32 -23.71 25.62
CA ASN A 14 9.31 -22.85 26.27
C ASN A 14 10.28 -22.25 25.25
N GLU A 15 10.76 -23.04 24.29
CA GLU A 15 11.60 -22.56 23.20
C GLU A 15 10.88 -21.52 22.34
N ASN A 16 9.62 -21.77 21.97
CA ASN A 16 8.81 -20.80 21.25
C ASN A 16 8.60 -19.49 22.03
N ALA A 17 8.39 -19.57 23.34
CA ALA A 17 8.25 -18.39 24.19
C ALA A 17 9.56 -17.57 24.22
N TYR A 18 10.70 -18.26 24.34
CA TYR A 18 12.02 -17.64 24.31
C TYR A 18 12.32 -16.95 22.97
N LEU A 19 12.06 -17.63 21.85
CA LEU A 19 12.29 -17.08 20.52
C LEU A 19 11.40 -15.86 20.24
N LYS A 20 10.13 -15.88 20.69
CA LYS A 20 9.23 -14.73 20.56
C LYS A 20 9.73 -13.52 21.33
N TYR A 21 10.20 -13.73 22.56
CA TYR A 21 10.79 -12.68 23.37
C TYR A 21 12.03 -12.07 22.72
N GLN A 22 12.90 -12.90 22.13
CA GLN A 22 14.09 -12.43 21.41
C GLN A 22 13.72 -11.60 20.18
N ILE A 23 12.69 -12.00 19.42
CA ILE A 23 12.18 -11.24 18.27
C ILE A 23 11.66 -9.87 18.71
N GLU A 24 10.95 -9.81 19.84
CA GLU A 24 10.42 -8.55 20.38
C GLU A 24 11.55 -7.56 20.71
N ILE A 25 12.57 -8.01 21.45
CA ILE A 25 13.74 -7.17 21.78
C ILE A 25 14.45 -6.68 20.51
N LEU A 26 14.67 -7.57 19.54
CA LEU A 26 15.36 -7.21 18.30
C LEU A 26 14.57 -6.18 17.49
N ASN A 27 13.24 -6.31 17.46
CA ASN A 27 12.38 -5.34 16.79
C ASN A 27 12.41 -3.98 17.48
N GLU A 28 12.40 -3.93 18.82
CA GLU A 28 12.55 -2.67 19.56
C GLU A 28 13.89 -1.98 19.25
N GLN A 29 14.99 -2.74 19.23
CA GLN A 29 16.31 -2.21 18.87
C GLN A 29 16.34 -1.68 17.44
N LEU A 30 15.76 -2.42 16.48
CA LEU A 30 15.67 -1.99 15.09
C LEU A 30 14.84 -0.71 14.95
N GLN A 31 13.67 -0.64 15.59
CA GLN A 31 12.83 0.56 15.56
C GLN A 31 13.56 1.77 16.15
N GLY A 32 14.26 1.60 17.28
CA GLY A 32 15.07 2.65 17.88
C GLY A 32 16.17 3.15 16.95
N ASN A 33 16.84 2.26 16.22
CA ASN A 33 17.88 2.64 15.25
C ASN A 33 17.28 3.35 14.03
N ILE A 34 16.15 2.87 13.50
CA ILE A 34 15.44 3.53 12.40
C ILE A 34 15.00 4.94 12.81
N HIS A 35 14.47 5.11 14.02
CA HIS A 35 14.10 6.42 14.55
C HIS A 35 15.31 7.35 14.71
N LYS A 36 16.49 6.85 15.12
CA LYS A 36 17.71 7.67 15.19
C LYS A 36 18.22 8.11 13.82
N LEU A 37 18.14 7.24 12.82
CA LEU A 37 18.63 7.53 11.47
C LEU A 37 17.67 8.40 10.66
N TYR A 38 16.37 8.21 10.84
CA TYR A 38 15.34 8.77 9.96
C TYR A 38 14.21 9.50 10.69
N GLY A 39 14.13 9.43 12.03
CA GLY A 39 13.04 9.98 12.84
C GLY A 39 13.24 11.43 13.28
N THR A 40 14.47 11.95 13.24
CA THR A 40 14.70 13.40 13.32
C THR A 40 14.31 14.02 11.99
N SER A 41 13.16 14.69 11.96
CA SER A 41 12.56 15.38 10.81
C SER A 41 13.59 16.12 9.94
N SER A 42 13.33 16.15 8.63
CA SER A 42 14.05 16.86 7.56
C SER A 42 14.28 18.37 7.78
N GLU A 43 13.81 18.94 8.89
CA GLU A 43 13.99 20.35 9.29
C GLU A 43 15.03 20.53 10.41
N GLN A 44 15.45 19.46 11.11
CA GLN A 44 16.64 19.52 11.94
C GLN A 44 17.86 19.43 11.03
N SER A 45 18.27 20.58 10.50
CA SER A 45 19.65 20.75 10.05
C SER A 45 20.53 20.37 11.23
N VAL A 46 21.22 19.23 11.14
CA VAL A 46 22.35 18.96 12.02
C VAL A 46 23.19 20.23 11.98
N GLU A 47 23.42 20.88 13.12
CA GLU A 47 24.29 22.05 13.21
C GLU A 47 25.73 21.58 12.97
N ASN A 48 26.02 21.19 11.74
CA ASN A 48 27.33 20.76 11.24
C ASN A 48 28.20 21.99 11.00
N GLY A 49 28.24 22.92 11.96
CA GLY A 49 29.04 24.14 11.88
C GLY A 49 28.79 25.01 10.64
N GLN A 50 27.68 24.83 9.92
CA GLN A 50 27.37 25.62 8.73
C GLN A 50 26.73 26.97 9.09
N THR A 51 26.16 27.08 10.28
CA THR A 51 25.57 28.31 10.84
C THR A 51 26.59 29.21 11.56
N THR A 52 27.76 28.69 11.95
CA THR A 52 28.81 29.49 12.60
C THR A 52 29.45 30.52 11.67
N LEU A 53 29.30 30.38 10.35
CA LEU A 53 29.74 31.38 9.37
C LEU A 53 29.02 32.73 9.53
N PHE A 54 27.79 32.73 10.05
CA PHE A 54 26.98 33.95 10.22
C PHE A 54 26.96 34.47 11.68
N GLY A 55 27.67 33.82 12.60
CA GLY A 55 27.65 34.15 14.03
C GLY A 55 28.51 35.37 14.43
N GLN A 56 29.43 35.81 13.56
CA GLN A 56 30.39 36.88 13.88
C GLN A 56 30.32 38.14 13.02
N ASP A 57 29.42 38.20 12.03
CA ASP A 57 29.27 39.40 11.23
C ASP A 57 28.20 40.32 11.83
N LYS A 58 28.66 41.24 12.69
CA LYS A 58 27.91 42.47 12.96
C LYS A 58 27.75 43.19 11.63
N GLY A 59 26.55 43.12 11.05
CA GLY A 59 26.22 43.65 9.74
C GLY A 59 26.87 45.00 9.45
N VAL A 60 27.72 45.03 8.41
CA VAL A 60 28.40 46.23 7.91
C VAL A 60 27.40 47.21 7.24
N PHE A 61 26.15 46.82 7.07
CA PHE A 61 25.10 47.64 6.46
C PHE A 61 24.11 48.13 7.52
N LYS A 62 24.28 49.38 7.99
CA LYS A 62 23.35 50.05 8.92
C LYS A 62 22.11 50.62 8.26
N HIS A 63 22.07 50.68 6.92
CA HIS A 63 20.93 51.18 6.18
C HIS A 63 20.64 50.25 5.00
N PRO A 64 19.37 49.87 4.76
CA PRO A 64 19.01 49.25 3.50
C PRO A 64 19.18 50.33 2.43
N GLU A 65 20.20 50.22 1.58
CA GLU A 65 20.21 50.95 0.33
C GLU A 65 19.01 50.46 -0.48
N SER A 66 17.93 51.23 -0.42
CA SER A 66 16.76 51.03 -1.25
C SER A 66 17.16 51.35 -2.68
N THR A 67 17.75 50.38 -3.38
CA THR A 67 17.85 50.43 -4.82
C THR A 67 16.42 50.26 -5.34
N GLY A 68 15.78 51.37 -5.70
CA GLY A 68 14.37 51.50 -6.06
C GLY A 68 13.88 50.74 -7.29
N ASN A 69 14.50 49.62 -7.62
CA ASN A 69 14.00 48.68 -8.61
C ASN A 69 13.46 47.47 -7.85
N GLN A 70 12.17 47.53 -7.51
CA GLN A 70 11.43 46.33 -7.10
C GLN A 70 11.65 45.27 -8.16
N ILE A 71 12.46 44.25 -7.84
CA ILE A 71 12.63 43.08 -8.69
C ILE A 71 11.25 42.45 -8.78
N LYS A 72 10.56 42.69 -9.89
CA LYS A 72 9.32 42.00 -10.22
C LYS A 72 9.71 40.54 -10.34
N THR A 73 9.55 39.78 -9.26
CA THR A 73 9.75 38.35 -9.29
C THR A 73 8.78 37.80 -10.33
N PRO A 74 9.24 37.28 -11.48
CA PRO A 74 8.32 36.67 -12.41
C PRO A 74 7.70 35.52 -11.65
N ARG A 75 6.37 35.53 -11.50
CA ARG A 75 5.62 34.36 -11.04
C ARG A 75 5.83 33.27 -12.07
N LEU A 76 6.96 32.56 -12.00
CA LEU A 76 7.22 31.35 -12.73
C LEU A 76 6.12 30.39 -12.32
N ARG A 77 5.10 30.24 -13.17
CA ARG A 77 4.10 29.19 -13.01
C ARG A 77 4.86 27.88 -13.03
N GLN A 78 5.08 27.30 -11.86
CA GLN A 78 5.68 25.98 -11.77
C GLN A 78 4.79 25.03 -12.55
N ALA A 79 5.34 24.43 -13.61
CA ALA A 79 4.61 23.46 -14.40
C ALA A 79 4.13 22.36 -13.44
N LYS A 80 2.82 22.03 -13.50
CA LYS A 80 2.24 20.93 -12.73
C LYS A 80 3.12 19.70 -12.96
N ARG A 81 3.73 19.17 -11.89
CA ARG A 81 4.52 17.94 -11.95
C ARG A 81 3.64 16.88 -12.61
N LYS A 82 4.07 16.36 -13.77
CA LYS A 82 3.37 15.25 -14.41
C LYS A 82 3.41 14.09 -13.43
N SER A 83 2.24 13.50 -13.15
CA SER A 83 2.10 12.35 -12.27
C SER A 83 3.17 11.30 -12.62
N SER A 84 3.98 10.91 -11.65
CA SER A 84 4.98 9.84 -11.77
C SER A 84 4.33 8.46 -11.78
N GLN A 85 3.15 8.33 -12.40
CA GLN A 85 2.68 7.02 -12.81
C GLN A 85 3.55 6.62 -14.00
N THR A 86 4.65 5.94 -13.69
CA THR A 86 5.46 5.22 -14.66
C THR A 86 4.51 4.32 -15.44
N LYS A 87 4.22 4.70 -16.69
CA LYS A 87 3.42 3.87 -17.58
C LYS A 87 4.12 2.52 -17.65
N ILE A 88 3.41 1.46 -17.30
CA ILE A 88 3.92 0.10 -17.37
C ILE A 88 4.16 -0.18 -18.86
N THR A 89 5.40 -0.05 -19.33
CA THR A 89 5.76 -0.14 -20.76
C THR A 89 5.97 -1.58 -21.24
N LYS A 90 6.14 -2.52 -20.30
CA LYS A 90 6.36 -3.94 -20.61
C LYS A 90 5.08 -4.73 -20.34
N SER A 91 4.78 -5.70 -21.20
CA SER A 91 3.71 -6.67 -20.94
C SER A 91 4.07 -7.51 -19.71
N LEU A 92 3.33 -7.33 -18.62
CA LEU A 92 3.49 -8.15 -17.42
C LEU A 92 2.73 -9.48 -17.58
N PRO A 93 3.20 -10.56 -16.96
CA PRO A 93 2.46 -11.82 -16.90
C PRO A 93 1.10 -11.62 -16.23
N VAL A 94 0.05 -12.22 -16.79
CA VAL A 94 -1.34 -12.13 -16.30
C VAL A 94 -1.76 -13.47 -15.69
N LYS A 95 -2.31 -13.43 -14.48
CA LYS A 95 -2.95 -14.56 -13.81
C LYS A 95 -4.45 -14.32 -13.72
N GLU A 96 -5.24 -15.31 -14.10
CA GLU A 96 -6.70 -15.24 -14.04
C GLU A 96 -7.22 -16.00 -12.82
N VAL A 97 -8.04 -15.34 -12.00
CA VAL A 97 -8.71 -15.93 -10.84
C VAL A 97 -10.20 -15.80 -11.04
N THR A 98 -10.90 -16.93 -11.10
CA THR A 98 -12.36 -16.96 -11.21
C THR A 98 -12.95 -17.27 -9.84
N ILE A 99 -13.86 -16.41 -9.37
CA ILE A 99 -14.68 -16.65 -8.20
C ILE A 99 -15.97 -17.32 -8.69
N HIS A 100 -16.14 -18.58 -8.31
CA HIS A 100 -17.30 -19.39 -8.66
C HIS A 100 -18.54 -18.98 -7.85
N LEU A 101 -19.73 -19.24 -8.39
CA LEU A 101 -20.95 -19.15 -7.60
C LEU A 101 -20.94 -20.23 -6.51
N GLU A 102 -21.46 -19.90 -5.33
CA GLU A 102 -21.62 -20.87 -4.23
C GLU A 102 -22.72 -21.90 -4.55
N ASN A 103 -23.80 -21.45 -5.21
CA ASN A 103 -24.94 -22.28 -5.59
C ASN A 103 -25.23 -22.13 -7.08
N ASP A 104 -25.23 -23.26 -7.81
CA ASP A 104 -25.49 -23.30 -9.25
C ASP A 104 -26.99 -23.41 -9.59
N THR A 105 -27.85 -23.53 -8.58
CA THR A 105 -29.30 -23.71 -8.72
C THR A 105 -30.05 -22.47 -8.27
N CYS A 106 -31.09 -22.10 -9.01
CA CYS A 106 -31.91 -20.96 -8.63
C CYS A 106 -32.92 -21.32 -7.55
N ASP A 107 -32.95 -20.52 -6.48
CA ASP A 107 -33.87 -20.70 -5.36
C ASP A 107 -35.36 -20.57 -5.74
N ARG A 108 -35.67 -19.93 -6.88
CA ARG A 108 -37.05 -19.74 -7.36
C ARG A 108 -37.52 -20.81 -8.33
N CYS A 109 -36.67 -21.16 -9.30
CA CYS A 109 -37.03 -22.03 -10.42
C CYS A 109 -36.54 -23.47 -10.20
N GLY A 110 -35.59 -23.72 -9.29
CA GLY A 110 -34.95 -25.02 -9.08
C GLY A 110 -34.03 -25.45 -10.23
N GLU A 111 -34.08 -24.76 -11.37
CA GLU A 111 -33.23 -24.98 -12.52
C GLU A 111 -31.82 -24.40 -12.31
N LYS A 112 -30.84 -24.98 -13.02
CA LYS A 112 -29.47 -24.50 -12.99
C LYS A 112 -29.35 -23.13 -13.64
N TYR A 113 -28.54 -22.26 -13.04
CA TYR A 113 -28.21 -20.96 -13.61
C TYR A 113 -27.42 -21.12 -14.91
N GLN A 114 -27.70 -20.25 -15.88
CA GLN A 114 -26.79 -20.03 -16.99
C GLN A 114 -25.64 -19.14 -16.49
N ILE A 115 -24.43 -19.70 -16.47
CA ILE A 115 -23.25 -19.06 -15.87
C ILE A 115 -22.53 -18.20 -16.90
N PHE A 116 -22.23 -16.95 -16.52
CA PHE A 116 -21.46 -15.99 -17.31
C PHE A 116 -20.25 -15.50 -16.52
N LYS A 117 -19.14 -15.23 -17.19
CA LYS A 117 -17.96 -14.63 -16.56
C LYS A 117 -17.99 -13.12 -16.74
N ALA A 118 -18.02 -12.38 -15.64
CA ALA A 118 -17.90 -10.92 -15.63
C ALA A 118 -16.55 -10.52 -15.04
N GLN A 119 -15.84 -9.61 -15.70
CA GLN A 119 -14.58 -9.08 -15.16
C GLN A 119 -14.90 -8.16 -13.96
N ALA A 120 -14.45 -8.56 -12.78
CA ALA A 120 -14.68 -7.81 -11.54
C ALA A 120 -13.60 -6.77 -11.29
N GLY A 121 -12.36 -7.03 -11.72
CA GLY A 121 -11.28 -6.07 -11.58
C GLY A 121 -9.92 -6.60 -12.03
N GLU A 122 -8.97 -5.69 -12.11
CA GLU A 122 -7.58 -5.95 -12.47
C GLU A 122 -6.66 -5.28 -11.45
N LYS A 123 -5.74 -6.04 -10.86
CA LYS A 123 -4.81 -5.56 -9.84
C LYS A 123 -3.38 -5.95 -10.17
N LEU A 124 -2.45 -5.04 -9.90
CA LEU A 124 -1.02 -5.32 -9.98
C LEU A 124 -0.54 -5.95 -8.66
N HIS A 125 0.07 -7.12 -8.74
CA HIS A 125 0.70 -7.79 -7.62
C HIS A 125 2.21 -7.72 -7.73
N TYR A 126 2.83 -7.35 -6.60
CA TYR A 126 4.28 -7.30 -6.44
C TYR A 126 4.72 -8.41 -5.50
N GLN A 127 5.58 -9.29 -5.99
CA GLN A 127 6.39 -10.20 -5.19
C GLN A 127 7.87 -9.85 -5.45
N PRO A 128 8.79 -10.08 -4.50
CA PRO A 128 10.21 -9.83 -4.75
C PRO A 128 10.66 -10.49 -6.05
N ALA A 129 11.27 -9.71 -6.95
CA ALA A 129 11.69 -10.11 -8.30
C ALA A 129 10.57 -10.52 -9.29
N GLN A 130 9.29 -10.45 -8.93
CA GLN A 130 8.16 -10.81 -9.80
C GLN A 130 7.04 -9.76 -9.75
N LEU A 131 6.69 -9.23 -10.91
CA LEU A 131 5.54 -8.34 -11.10
C LEU A 131 4.54 -9.01 -12.03
N TYR A 132 3.30 -9.15 -11.60
CA TYR A 132 2.24 -9.76 -12.40
C TYR A 132 0.89 -9.08 -12.17
N ILE A 133 0.01 -9.21 -13.14
CA ILE A 133 -1.34 -8.67 -13.10
C ILE A 133 -2.29 -9.82 -12.74
N VAL A 134 -3.17 -9.62 -11.76
CA VAL A 134 -4.26 -10.55 -11.45
C VAL A 134 -5.55 -9.97 -11.98
N LYS A 135 -6.16 -10.69 -12.93
CA LYS A 135 -7.53 -10.41 -13.40
C LYS A 135 -8.49 -11.28 -12.61
N THR A 136 -9.40 -10.64 -11.89
CA THR A 136 -10.44 -11.32 -11.13
C THR A 136 -11.72 -11.34 -11.95
N TYR A 137 -12.24 -12.54 -12.20
CA TYR A 137 -13.54 -12.77 -12.80
C TYR A 137 -14.51 -13.25 -11.72
N LYS A 138 -15.75 -12.77 -11.78
CA LYS A 138 -16.85 -13.30 -11.00
C LYS A 138 -17.80 -14.01 -11.94
N GLU A 139 -18.18 -15.22 -11.58
CA GLU A 139 -19.28 -15.88 -12.24
C GLU A 139 -20.60 -15.19 -11.85
N LEU A 140 -21.52 -15.10 -12.80
CA LEU A 140 -22.86 -14.56 -12.62
C LEU A 140 -23.86 -15.57 -13.19
N GLY A 141 -24.84 -15.96 -12.40
CA GLY A 141 -25.92 -16.84 -12.82
C GLY A 141 -27.14 -16.06 -13.31
N LYS A 142 -27.71 -16.43 -14.46
CA LYS A 142 -29.03 -15.97 -14.90
C LYS A 142 -30.00 -17.15 -14.94
N CYS A 143 -31.16 -17.07 -14.26
CA CYS A 143 -32.20 -18.10 -14.40
C CYS A 143 -32.98 -17.82 -15.68
N ALA A 144 -33.13 -18.84 -16.53
CA ALA A 144 -33.81 -18.73 -17.83
C ALA A 144 -35.32 -18.49 -17.69
N THR A 145 -35.93 -19.00 -16.61
CA THR A 145 -37.37 -18.94 -16.37
C THR A 145 -37.85 -17.57 -15.87
N VAL A 146 -37.02 -16.80 -15.16
CA VAL A 146 -37.40 -15.48 -14.60
C VAL A 146 -37.50 -14.38 -15.67
N LEU A 147 -36.92 -14.56 -16.86
CA LEU A 147 -37.00 -13.59 -17.95
C LEU A 147 -38.41 -13.43 -18.55
N LYS A 148 -39.34 -14.35 -18.25
CA LYS A 148 -40.74 -14.26 -18.71
C LYS A 148 -41.65 -13.43 -17.79
N MET A 149 -41.15 -13.00 -16.63
CA MET A 149 -41.87 -12.13 -15.70
C MET A 149 -40.93 -11.06 -15.16
N SER A 150 -40.89 -9.90 -15.83
CA SER A 150 -40.41 -8.67 -15.21
C SER A 150 -41.44 -7.57 -15.52
N PRO A 151 -41.71 -6.64 -14.60
CA PRO A 151 -40.66 -5.75 -14.10
C PRO A 151 -40.68 -5.48 -12.58
N LEU A 152 -39.61 -4.80 -12.14
CA LEU A 152 -39.42 -4.09 -10.87
C LEU A 152 -38.84 -4.94 -9.71
N MET A 153 -37.54 -4.74 -9.42
CA MET A 153 -37.14 -3.88 -8.31
C MET A 153 -35.61 -3.76 -8.25
N VAL A 154 -35.14 -2.53 -8.42
CA VAL A 154 -33.85 -2.05 -7.91
C VAL A 154 -33.96 -2.05 -6.40
N ILE A 155 -33.03 -2.68 -5.71
CA ILE A 155 -32.85 -2.48 -4.26
C ILE A 155 -31.39 -2.09 -4.05
N ASN A 156 -31.24 -0.95 -3.36
CA ASN A 156 -30.01 -0.29 -2.93
C ASN A 156 -29.10 -1.20 -2.10
#